data_AF-A0A6I1ZMT4-F1
#
_entry.id   AF-A0A6I1ZMT4-F1
#
_cell.length_a   1.000
_cell.length_b   1.000
_cell.length_c   1.000
_cell.angle_alpha   90.00
_cell.angle_beta   90.00
_cell.angle_gamma   90.00
#
_symmetry.space_group_name_H-M   'P 1'
#
loop_
_entity.id
_entity.type
_entity.pdbx_description
1 polymer ?
#
loop_
_entity_poly.entity_id
_entity_poly.type
_entity_poly.pdbx_seq_one_letter_code
_entity_poly.pdbx_strand_id
1 'polypeptide(L)' 'MKSSYKEFTDQVRACRRCRGHYFDHEPRPVFLAEPSARVLIVGQAPGRRVHETGLP' A
#
# COMPACT_ATOMS: atom_id res chain seq x y z
N MET A 1 -2.54 -16.34 -16.56
CA MET A 1 -3.26 -15.07 -16.82
C MET A 1 -2.67 -13.99 -15.93
N LYS A 2 -2.32 -12.82 -16.46
CA LYS A 2 -1.91 -11.67 -15.63
C LYS A 2 -3.17 -11.01 -15.09
N SER A 3 -3.27 -10.78 -13.77
CA SER A 3 -4.42 -10.09 -13.17
C SER A 3 -4.58 -8.68 -13.71
N SER A 4 -5.83 -8.21 -13.74
CA SER A 4 -6.15 -6.81 -14.05
C SER A 4 -5.49 -5.88 -13.04
N TYR A 5 -5.14 -4.66 -13.48
CA TYR A 5 -4.60 -3.61 -12.61
C TYR A 5 -5.47 -3.38 -11.37
N LYS A 6 -6.79 -3.37 -11.55
CA LYS A 6 -7.75 -3.21 -10.45
C LYS A 6 -7.69 -4.39 -9.48
N GLU A 7 -7.69 -5.62 -9.99
CA GLU A 7 -7.62 -6.82 -9.16
C GLU A 7 -6.34 -6.84 -8.31
N PHE A 8 -5.21 -6.48 -8.92
CA PHE A 8 -3.94 -6.45 -8.22
C PHE A 8 -3.90 -5.37 -7.13
N THR A 9 -4.34 -4.15 -7.44
CA THR A 9 -4.34 -3.06 -6.45
C THR A 9 -5.31 -3.33 -5.30
N ASP A 10 -6.45 -3.96 -5.56
CA ASP A 10 -7.39 -4.37 -4.51
C ASP A 10 -6.80 -5.45 -3.60
N GLN A 11 -6.08 -6.44 -4.16
CA GLN A 11 -5.36 -7.45 -3.37
C GLN A 11 -4.29 -6.81 -2.47
N VAL A 12 -3.52 -5.85 -2.97
CA VAL A 12 -2.49 -5.16 -2.17
C VAL A 12 -3.13 -4.36 -1.04
N ARG A 13 -4.24 -3.64 -1.29
CA ARG A 13 -4.99 -2.91 -0.25
C ARG A 13 -5.54 -3.83 0.85
N ALA A 14 -5.91 -5.06 0.49
CA ALA A 14 -6.40 -6.08 1.41
C ALA A 14 -5.28 -6.77 2.23
N CYS A 15 -4.00 -6.50 1.96
CA CYS A 15 -2.89 -7.17 2.63
C CYS A 15 -2.90 -6.93 4.16
N ARG A 16 -2.78 -8.01 4.94
CA ARG A 16 -2.67 -7.99 6.42
C ARG A 16 -1.51 -8.83 6.97
N ARG A 17 -0.50 -9.13 6.13
CA ARG A 17 0.55 -10.12 6.46
C ARG A 17 1.42 -9.75 7.68
N CYS A 18 1.59 -8.47 7.99
CA CYS A 18 2.39 -8.01 9.13
C CYS A 18 1.59 -7.80 10.43
N ARG A 19 0.28 -8.06 10.43
CA ARG A 19 -0.58 -7.86 11.59
C ARG A 19 -0.08 -8.67 12.79
N GLY A 20 0.16 -8.02 13.92
CA GLY A 20 0.56 -8.67 15.18
C GLY A 20 1.99 -9.23 15.20
N HIS A 21 2.76 -9.07 14.12
CA HIS A 21 4.15 -9.54 14.06
C HIS A 21 5.17 -8.43 14.38
N TYR A 22 4.93 -7.22 13.87
CA TYR A 22 5.89 -6.11 13.96
C TYR A 22 5.27 -4.80 14.47
N PHE A 23 3.94 -4.73 14.54
CA PHE A 23 3.21 -3.52 14.89
C PHE A 23 2.00 -3.85 15.75
N ASP A 24 1.75 -2.99 16.75
CA ASP A 24 0.58 -3.05 17.63
C ASP A 24 -0.69 -2.45 17.00
N HIS A 25 -0.59 -1.95 15.76
CA HIS A 25 -1.69 -1.37 15.01
C HIS A 25 -2.05 -2.22 13.78
N GLU A 26 -3.26 -2.03 13.25
CA GLU A 26 -3.71 -2.71 12.04
C GLU A 26 -2.86 -2.29 10.82
N PRO A 27 -2.41 -3.22 9.96
CA PRO A 27 -1.73 -2.86 8.72
C PRO A 27 -2.64 -2.04 7.79
N ARG A 28 -2.11 -0.91 7.32
CA ARG A 28 -2.77 -0.04 6.34
C ARG A 28 -1.83 0.13 5.13
N PRO A 29 -1.95 -0.69 4.09
CA PRO A 29 -1.21 -0.50 2.85
C PRO A 29 -1.58 0.87 2.23
N VAL A 30 -0.60 1.75 2.08
CA VAL A 30 -0.76 3.09 1.49
C VAL A 30 0.13 3.19 0.27
N PHE A 31 -0.47 3.47 -0.88
CA PHE A 31 0.24 3.72 -2.14
C PHE A 31 -0.67 4.48 -3.11
N LEU A 32 -0.05 5.19 -4.05
CA LEU A 32 -0.70 5.72 -5.24
C LEU A 32 -0.09 5.02 -6.44
N ALA A 33 -0.94 4.47 -7.29
CA ALA A 33 -0.53 3.82 -8.53
C ALA A 33 -1.46 4.27 -9.64
N GLU A 34 -0.91 4.45 -10.83
CA GLU A 34 -1.67 4.67 -12.05
C GLU A 34 -0.89 4.02 -13.21
N PRO A 35 -1.52 3.20 -14.08
CA PRO A 35 -0.82 2.53 -15.18
C PRO A 35 -0.18 3.50 -16.18
N SER A 36 -0.69 4.72 -16.27
CA SER A 36 -0.19 5.78 -17.16
C SER A 36 0.91 6.65 -16.54
N ALA A 37 1.26 6.43 -15.26
CA ALA A 37 2.27 7.22 -14.57
C ALA A 37 3.65 7.09 -15.25
N ARG A 38 4.30 8.23 -15.50
CA ARG A 38 5.62 8.29 -16.16
C ARG A 38 6.79 8.26 -15.18
N VAL A 39 6.53 8.50 -13.90
CA VAL A 39 7.53 8.60 -12.85
C VAL A 39 7.09 7.70 -11.70
N LEU A 40 8.03 6.89 -11.21
CA LEU A 40 7.85 6.04 -10.04
C LEU A 40 8.67 6.61 -8.88
N ILE A 41 8.00 6.92 -7.77
CA ILE A 41 8.63 7.36 -6.52
C ILE A 41 8.51 6.20 -5.52
N VAL A 42 9.65 5.70 -5.03
CA VAL A 42 9.69 4.61 -4.04
C VAL A 42 10.37 5.12 -2.77
N GLY A 43 9.59 5.22 -1.69
CA GLY A 43 10.09 5.51 -0.35
C GLY A 43 10.44 4.24 0.43
N GLN A 44 10.96 4.39 1.64
CA GLN A 44 11.25 3.25 2.53
C GLN A 44 9.98 2.61 3.11
N ALA A 45 9.17 3.40 3.83
CA ALA A 45 8.00 2.95 4.58
C ALA A 45 7.09 4.13 4.94
N PRO A 46 5.79 3.90 5.20
CA PRO A 46 4.90 4.95 5.69
C PRO A 46 5.30 5.39 7.09
N GLY A 47 5.45 6.70 7.28
CA GLY A 47 5.57 7.30 8.61
C GLY A 47 4.23 7.33 9.35
N ARG A 48 4.23 7.75 10.62
CA ARG A 48 3.03 7.80 11.48
C ARG A 48 1.89 8.61 10.88
N ARG A 49 2.19 9.80 10.32
CA ARG A 49 1.18 10.66 9.65
C ARG A 49 0.56 9.98 8.44
N VAL A 50 1.36 9.34 7.59
CA VAL A 50 0.88 8.59 6.41
C VAL A 50 -0.02 7.44 6.85
N HIS A 51 0.33 6.76 7.94
CA HIS A 51 -0.50 5.68 8.49
C HIS A 51 -1.86 6.21 8.99
N GLU A 52 -1.90 7.37 9.64
CA GLU A 52 -3.12 8.01 10.14
C GLU A 52 -4.00 8.57 9.01
N THR A 53 -3.41 9.26 8.02
CA THR A 53 -4.16 9.92 6.94
C THR A 53 -4.47 8.99 5.77
N GLY A 54 -3.61 7.99 5.51
CA GLY A 54 -3.66 7.20 4.29
C GLY A 54 -3.13 7.91 3.04
N LEU A 55 -2.44 9.05 3.21
CA LEU A 55 -1.87 9.84 2.12
C LEU A 55 -0.34 9.71 2.14
N PRO A 56 0.31 9.28 1.04
CA PRO A 56 1.77 9.17 0.96
C PRO A 56 2.51 10.49 1.18
#